data_AF-A0A0F8ZCA7-F1
#
_entry.id   AF-A0A0F8ZCA7-F1
#
_cell.length_a   1.000
_cell.length_b   1.000
_cell.length_c   1.000
_cell.angle_alpha   90.00
_cell.angle_beta   90.00
_cell.angle_gamma   90.00
#
_symmetry.space_group_name_H-M   'P 1'
#
loop_
_entity.id
_entity.type
_entity.pdbx_description
1 polymer ?
#
loop_
_entity_poly.entity_id
_entity_poly.type
_entity_poly.pdbx_seq_one_letter_code
_entity_poly.pdbx_strand_id
1 'polypeptide(L)' 'MYPMDGTIETLKASNARLRSDKARLLSACQEALITVTERCRIERINPDASPTVLCLRKAINES' A
#
# COMPACT_ATOMS: atom_id res chain seq x y z
N MET A 1 -4.29 -38.39 -13.62
CA MET A 1 -3.39 -37.46 -12.91
C MET A 1 -3.68 -36.08 -13.47
N TYR A 2 -4.40 -35.22 -12.73
CA TYR A 2 -4.75 -33.88 -13.20
C TYR A 2 -3.49 -33.00 -13.26
N PRO A 3 -3.36 -32.09 -14.23
CA PRO A 3 -2.16 -31.28 -14.41
C PRO A 3 -2.05 -30.23 -13.30
N MET A 4 -1.54 -30.64 -12.14
CA MET A 4 -1.23 -29.77 -11.00
C MET A 4 -0.21 -28.69 -11.38
N ASP A 5 0.66 -28.96 -12.37
CA ASP A 5 1.70 -28.02 -12.81
C ASP A 5 1.14 -26.71 -13.38
N GLY A 6 0.08 -26.75 -14.20
CA GLY A 6 -0.52 -25.54 -14.77
C GLY A 6 -1.19 -24.66 -13.71
N THR A 7 -1.72 -25.27 -12.64
CA THR A 7 -2.29 -24.54 -11.51
C THR A 7 -1.20 -23.89 -10.66
N ILE A 8 -0.09 -24.58 -10.42
CA ILE A 8 1.05 -24.05 -9.66
C ILE A 8 1.69 -22.86 -10.39
N GLU A 9 1.88 -22.95 -11.70
CA GLU A 9 2.43 -21.84 -12.49
C GLU A 9 1.50 -20.61 -12.49
N THR A 10 0.19 -20.83 -12.62
CA THR A 10 -0.81 -19.76 -12.53
C THR A 10 -0.79 -19.08 -11.17
N LEU A 11 -0.67 -19.85 -10.08
CA LEU A 11 -0.55 -19.33 -8.73
C LEU A 11 0.75 -18.54 -8.52
N LYS A 12 1.88 -19.00 -9.07
CA LYS A 12 3.14 -18.26 -9.04
C LYS A 12 3.02 -16.92 -9.78
N ALA A 13 2.44 -16.92 -10.98
CA ALA A 13 2.23 -15.70 -11.76
C ALA A 13 1.24 -14.73 -11.07
N SER A 14 0.21 -15.24 -10.42
CA SER A 14 -0.72 -14.42 -9.61
C SER A 14 -0.01 -13.81 -8.40
N ASN A 15 0.77 -14.60 -7.64
CA ASN A 15 1.55 -14.11 -6.51
C ASN A 15 2.59 -13.05 -6.92
N ALA A 16 3.24 -13.22 -8.06
CA ALA A 16 4.18 -12.23 -8.58
C ALA A 16 3.48 -10.89 -8.88
N ARG A 17 2.30 -10.94 -9.50
CA ARG A 17 1.46 -9.76 -9.74
C ARG A 17 1.01 -9.09 -8.44
N LEU A 18 0.50 -9.86 -7.49
CA LEU A 18 0.09 -9.33 -6.18
C LEU A 18 1.24 -8.65 -5.43
N ARG A 19 2.46 -9.20 -5.48
CA ARG A 19 3.63 -8.55 -4.88
C ARG A 19 3.99 -7.23 -5.58
N SER A 20 3.94 -7.22 -6.91
CA SER A 20 4.18 -6.00 -7.70
C SER A 20 3.13 -4.92 -7.38
N ASP A 21 1.86 -5.29 -7.36
CA ASP A 21 0.76 -4.37 -7.11
C ASP A 21 0.79 -3.87 -5.66
N LYS A 22 1.12 -4.73 -4.70
CA LYS A 22 1.37 -4.34 -3.31
C LYS A 22 2.49 -3.31 -3.20
N ALA A 23 3.62 -3.52 -3.88
CA ALA A 23 4.73 -2.56 -3.86
C ALA A 23 4.33 -1.21 -4.45
N ARG A 24 3.55 -1.20 -5.55
CA ARG A 24 3.01 0.03 -6.14
C ARG A 24 2.05 0.76 -5.21
N LEU A 25 1.14 0.02 -4.57
CA LEU A 25 0.20 0.59 -3.60
C LEU A 25 0.92 1.19 -2.40
N LEU A 26 1.96 0.51 -1.89
CA LEU A 26 2.79 1.02 -0.80
C LEU A 26 3.48 2.34 -1.16
N SER A 27 4.07 2.43 -2.37
CA SER A 27 4.67 3.67 -2.88
C SER A 27 3.63 4.79 -2.95
N ALA A 28 2.44 4.51 -3.48
CA ALA A 28 1.36 5.50 -3.57
C ALA A 28 0.89 5.97 -2.17
N CYS A 29 0.80 5.06 -1.20
CA CYS A 29 0.48 5.43 0.18
C CYS A 29 1.56 6.32 0.83
N GLN A 30 2.85 6.06 0.56
CA GLN A 30 3.95 6.87 1.05
C GLN A 30 3.93 8.29 0.46
N GLU A 31 3.72 8.40 -0.85
CA GLU A 31 3.56 9.70 -1.52
C GLU A 31 2.37 10.48 -0.97
N ALA A 32 1.21 9.82 -0.85
CA ALA A 32 0.02 10.44 -0.26
C ALA A 32 0.26 10.89 1.18
N LEU A 33 1.00 10.12 1.98
CA LEU A 33 1.30 10.48 3.36
C LEU A 33 2.13 11.77 3.41
N ILE A 34 3.13 11.91 2.53
CA ILE A 34 3.94 13.12 2.41
C ILE A 34 3.05 14.31 2.06
N THR A 35 2.22 14.19 1.02
CA THR A 35 1.32 15.27 0.57
C THR A 35 0.35 15.71 1.66
N VAL A 36 -0.32 14.75 2.32
CA VAL A 36 -1.32 15.07 3.35
C VAL A 36 -0.66 15.65 4.60
N THR A 37 0.54 15.18 4.97
CA THR A 37 1.28 15.73 6.11
C THR A 37 1.73 17.16 5.83
N GLU A 38 2.20 17.46 4.61
CA GLU A 38 2.55 18.82 4.22
C GLU A 38 1.33 19.74 4.21
N ARG A 39 0.17 19.24 3.74
CA ARG A 39 -1.09 19.98 3.83
C ARG A 39 -1.48 20.29 5.27
N CYS A 40 -1.34 19.32 6.19
CA CYS A 40 -1.59 19.53 7.62
C CYS A 40 -0.69 20.64 8.18
N ARG A 41 0.59 20.67 7.77
CA ARG A 41 1.53 21.74 8.15
C ARG A 41 1.07 23.12 7.66
N ILE A 42 0.65 23.24 6.41
CA ILE A 42 0.16 24.51 5.82
C ILE A 42 -1.09 24.99 6.55
N GLU A 43 -2.03 24.08 6.81
CA GLU A 43 -3.32 24.38 7.45
C GLU A 43 -3.22 24.49 8.98
N ARG A 44 -2.02 24.33 9.57
CA ARG A 44 -1.77 24.27 11.03
C ARG A 44 -2.64 23.24 11.75
N ILE A 45 -2.94 22.14 11.06
CA ILE A 45 -3.64 20.98 11.62
C ILE A 45 -2.62 20.02 12.20
N ASN A 46 -2.90 19.46 13.37
CA ASN A 46 -2.07 18.39 13.92
C ASN A 46 -2.18 17.13 13.03
N PRO A 47 -1.10 16.69 12.35
CA PRO A 47 -1.16 15.49 11.50
C PRO A 47 -1.49 14.23 12.29
N ASP A 48 -1.20 14.18 13.59
CA ASP A 48 -1.53 13.01 14.45
C ASP A 48 -3.02 12.94 14.80
N ALA A 49 -3.78 14.01 14.55
CA ALA A 49 -5.23 14.03 14.67
C ALA A 49 -5.95 13.84 13.32
N SER A 50 -5.21 13.81 12.21
CA SER A 50 -5.77 13.64 10.86
C SER A 50 -6.10 12.17 10.59
N PRO A 51 -7.38 11.80 10.38
CA PRO A 51 -7.77 10.42 10.09
C PRO A 51 -7.04 9.86 8.86
N THR A 52 -6.82 10.70 7.85
CA THR A 52 -6.12 10.32 6.62
C THR A 52 -4.65 9.98 6.88
N VAL A 53 -3.95 10.79 7.67
CA VAL A 53 -2.54 10.52 8.04
C VAL A 53 -2.43 9.23 8.85
N LEU A 54 -3.32 9.03 9.82
CA LEU A 54 -3.35 7.81 10.64
C LEU A 54 -3.61 6.56 9.79
N CYS A 55 -4.58 6.61 8.87
CA CYS A 55 -4.87 5.51 7.95
C CYS A 55 -3.68 5.19 7.04
N LEU A 56 -3.01 6.21 6.48
CA LEU A 56 -1.86 6.00 5.61
C LEU A 56 -0.66 5.43 6.38
N ARG A 57 -0.37 5.92 7.59
CA ARG A 57 0.67 5.35 8.46
C ARG A 57 0.39 3.89 8.80
N LYS A 58 -0.87 3.57 9.12
CA LYS A 58 -1.27 2.18 9.39
C LYS A 58 -1.09 1.29 8.16
N ALA A 59 -1.57 1.73 6.99
CA ALA A 59 -1.44 0.98 5.74
C ALA A 59 0.02 0.72 5.37
N ILE A 60 0.92 1.67 5.62
CA ILE A 60 2.36 1.52 5.38
C ILE A 60 3.00 0.55 6.38
N ASN A 61 2.65 0.62 7.67
CA ASN A 61 3.24 -0.24 8.71
C ASN A 61 2.73 -1.69 8.64
N GLU A 62 1.54 -1.92 8.10
CA GLU A 62 0.94 -3.26 7.95
C GLU A 62 1.17 -3.88 6.56
N SER A 63 1.86 -3.16 5.66
CA SER A 63 2.31 -3.67 4.35
C SER A 63 3.62 -4.43 4.47
#